data_AF-A0A1C4RA70-F1
#
_entry.id   AF-A0A1C4RA70-F1
#
_cell.length_a   1.000
_cell.length_b   1.000
_cell.length_c   1.000
_cell.angle_alpha   90.00
_cell.angle_beta   90.00
_cell.angle_gamma   90.00
#
_symmetry.space_group_name_H-M   'P 1'
#
loop_
_entity.id
_entity.type
_entity.pdbx_description
1 polymer ?
#
loop_
_entity_poly.entity_id
_entity_poly.type
_entity_poly.pdbx_seq_one_letter_code
_entity_poly.pdbx_strand_id
1 'polypeptide(L)'
;RSGEAHVVLCEVAAWPAPRLPVLAVALYRAGLAADWTTLLWEASSLPPAGFAAAAGALAAAGRDEDCGLLLRQGVARPAAEVAEAVLALDGAGREGEARALLGAFVRVRTPQEAAEIAGGGTRVLPHLLAAAREVSVEREWDLVHALRVAGVPGV
;
A
#
# COMPACT_ATOMS: atom_id res chain seq x y z
N ARG A 1 28.92 -1.06 12.80
CA ARG A 1 28.31 -2.40 12.96
C ARG A 1 26.82 -2.46 12.57
N SER A 2 26.15 -1.37 12.14
CA SER A 2 24.73 -1.44 11.70
C SER A 2 24.52 -1.93 10.25
N GLY A 3 25.56 -1.90 9.40
CA GLY A 3 25.43 -2.28 7.99
C GLY A 3 25.07 -3.75 7.76
N GLU A 4 25.66 -4.68 8.52
CA GLU A 4 25.39 -6.12 8.37
C GLU A 4 23.95 -6.49 8.76
N ALA A 5 23.43 -5.90 9.84
CA ALA A 5 22.05 -6.11 10.26
C ALA A 5 21.05 -5.54 9.24
N HIS A 6 21.33 -4.38 8.67
CA HIS A 6 20.49 -3.77 7.64
C HIS A 6 20.45 -4.61 6.36
N VAL A 7 21.60 -5.13 5.88
CA VAL A 7 21.64 -6.01 4.69
C VAL A 7 20.77 -7.25 4.89
N VAL A 8 20.85 -7.88 6.07
CA VAL A 8 20.02 -9.05 6.39
C VAL A 8 18.53 -8.69 6.36
N LEU A 9 18.13 -7.53 6.90
CA LEU A 9 16.72 -7.11 6.87
C LEU A 9 16.23 -6.83 5.45
N CYS A 10 17.05 -6.25 4.57
CA CYS A 10 16.69 -6.07 3.16
C CYS A 10 16.51 -7.41 2.44
N GLU A 11 17.42 -8.36 2.67
CA GLU A 11 17.31 -9.72 2.10
C GLU A 11 16.04 -10.42 2.59
N VAL A 12 15.73 -10.29 3.88
CA VAL A 12 14.56 -10.88 4.51
C VAL A 12 13.27 -10.23 4.03
N ALA A 13 13.25 -8.93 3.77
CA ALA A 13 12.09 -8.24 3.21
C ALA A 13 11.75 -8.76 1.80
N ALA A 14 12.77 -9.14 1.02
CA ALA A 14 12.59 -9.73 -0.31
C ALA A 14 12.21 -11.22 -0.31
N TRP A 15 12.09 -11.86 0.86
CA TRP A 15 11.63 -13.25 0.94
C TRP A 15 10.17 -13.40 0.46
N PRO A 16 9.74 -14.64 0.13
CA PRO A 16 8.33 -14.89 -0.16
C PRO A 16 7.41 -14.33 0.93
N ALA A 17 6.51 -13.43 0.52
CA ALA A 17 5.64 -12.69 1.42
C ALA A 17 4.89 -13.54 2.48
N PRO A 18 4.44 -14.78 2.20
CA PRO A 18 3.81 -15.63 3.22
C PRO A 18 4.71 -15.95 4.44
N ARG A 19 6.02 -15.73 4.36
CA ARG A 19 6.94 -15.89 5.51
C ARG A 19 6.89 -14.71 6.48
N LEU A 20 6.43 -13.54 6.01
CA LEU A 20 6.49 -12.31 6.78
C LEU A 20 5.68 -12.39 8.09
N PRO A 21 4.43 -12.90 8.13
CA PRO A 21 3.69 -13.04 9.39
C PRO A 21 4.35 -14.01 10.38
N VAL A 22 4.98 -15.08 9.89
CA VAL A 22 5.71 -16.07 10.71
C VAL A 22 6.91 -15.42 11.36
N LEU A 23 7.68 -14.66 10.59
CA LEU A 23 8.84 -13.93 11.08
C LEU A 23 8.45 -12.90 12.14
N ALA A 24 7.34 -12.19 11.92
CA ALA A 24 6.86 -11.22 12.87
C ALA A 24 6.54 -11.86 14.24
N VAL A 25 5.92 -13.05 14.26
CA VAL A 25 5.71 -13.82 15.50
C VAL A 25 7.05 -14.18 16.17
N ALA A 26 8.04 -14.62 15.38
CA ALA A 26 9.35 -14.98 15.90
C ALA A 26 10.09 -13.78 16.52
N LEU A 27 10.08 -12.63 15.84
CA LEU A 27 10.71 -11.39 16.31
C LEU A 27 10.05 -10.87 17.59
N TYR A 28 8.72 -10.83 17.66
CA TYR A 28 8.03 -10.41 18.88
C TYR A 28 8.33 -11.33 20.06
N ARG A 29 8.36 -12.65 19.86
CA ARG A 29 8.73 -13.61 20.91
C ARG A 29 10.18 -13.45 21.37
N ALA A 30 11.06 -12.99 20.50
CA ALA A 30 12.45 -12.71 20.82
C ALA A 30 12.67 -11.31 21.43
N GLY A 31 11.63 -10.49 21.60
CA GLY A 31 11.76 -9.11 22.07
C GLY A 31 12.30 -8.13 21.02
N LEU A 32 12.29 -8.51 19.74
CA LEU A 32 12.86 -7.76 18.61
C LEU A 32 11.79 -6.95 17.86
N ALA A 33 10.94 -6.23 18.60
CA ALA A 33 9.87 -5.42 18.01
C ALA A 33 10.40 -4.25 17.15
N ALA A 34 11.58 -3.73 17.49
CA ALA A 34 12.25 -2.69 16.71
C ALA A 34 12.69 -3.22 15.34
N ASP A 35 13.27 -4.42 15.29
CA ASP A 35 13.67 -5.06 14.03
C ASP A 35 12.46 -5.38 13.15
N TRP A 36 11.32 -5.75 13.75
CA TRP A 36 10.08 -5.91 13.01
C TRP A 36 9.62 -4.59 12.37
N THR A 37 9.74 -3.48 13.09
CA THR A 37 9.39 -2.14 12.56
C THR A 37 10.30 -1.77 11.38
N THR A 38 11.61 -2.03 11.50
CA THR A 38 12.56 -1.84 10.40
C THR A 38 12.23 -2.72 9.21
N LEU A 39 11.87 -3.99 9.43
CA LEU A 39 11.50 -4.90 8.35
C LEU A 39 10.24 -4.46 7.60
N LEU A 40 9.23 -3.92 8.31
CA LEU A 40 8.05 -3.33 7.66
C LEU A 40 8.43 -2.12 6.80
N TRP A 41 9.39 -1.31 7.25
CA TRP A 41 9.91 -0.19 6.46
C TRP A 41 10.63 -0.68 5.19
N GLU A 42 11.48 -1.71 5.30
CA GLU A 42 12.10 -2.33 4.11
C GLU A 42 11.05 -2.93 3.17
N ALA A 43 10.06 -3.62 3.71
CA ALA A 43 8.94 -4.18 2.92
C ALA A 43 8.15 -3.09 2.20
N SER A 44 8.01 -1.90 2.81
CA SER A 44 7.34 -0.75 2.19
C SER A 44 8.06 -0.22 0.95
N SER A 45 9.38 -0.43 0.90
CA SER A 45 10.27 -0.01 -0.19
C SER A 45 10.40 -1.03 -1.32
N LEU A 46 9.79 -2.22 -1.20
CA LEU A 46 9.77 -3.22 -2.26
C LEU A 46 9.06 -2.69 -3.52
N PRO A 47 9.37 -3.21 -4.72
CA PRO A 47 8.60 -2.94 -5.94
C PRO A 47 7.10 -3.22 -5.74
N PRO A 48 6.20 -2.61 -6.54
CA PRO A 48 4.76 -2.61 -6.27
C PRO A 48 4.16 -3.99 -6.03
N ALA A 49 4.56 -5.00 -6.82
CA ALA A 49 4.12 -6.38 -6.64
C ALA A 49 4.58 -7.02 -5.31
N GLY A 50 5.83 -6.75 -4.88
CA GLY A 50 6.38 -7.26 -3.62
C GLY A 50 5.71 -6.62 -2.41
N PHE A 51 5.48 -5.31 -2.48
CA PHE A 51 4.72 -4.56 -1.48
C PHE A 51 3.28 -5.06 -1.34
N ALA A 52 2.57 -5.23 -2.47
CA ALA A 52 1.21 -5.77 -2.50
C ALA A 52 1.16 -7.20 -1.92
N ALA A 53 2.13 -8.04 -2.26
CA ALA A 53 2.24 -9.38 -1.70
C ALA A 53 2.47 -9.37 -0.18
N ALA A 54 3.34 -8.48 0.32
CA ALA A 54 3.59 -8.32 1.75
C ALA A 54 2.34 -7.87 2.52
N ALA A 55 1.63 -6.86 2.03
CA ALA A 55 0.36 -6.40 2.60
C ALA A 55 -0.69 -7.53 2.60
N GLY A 56 -0.86 -8.20 1.45
CA GLY A 56 -1.79 -9.32 1.31
C GLY A 56 -1.47 -10.49 2.25
N ALA A 57 -0.19 -10.77 2.51
CA ALA A 57 0.23 -11.81 3.44
C ALA A 57 -0.07 -11.45 4.90
N LEU A 58 0.12 -10.18 5.29
CA LEU A 58 -0.23 -9.69 6.62
C LEU A 58 -1.75 -9.73 6.85
N ALA A 59 -2.53 -9.23 5.90
CA ALA A 59 -3.99 -9.30 5.96
C ALA A 59 -4.50 -10.74 6.04
N ALA A 60 -3.96 -11.65 5.21
CA ALA A 60 -4.32 -13.07 5.24
C ALA A 60 -4.04 -13.74 6.59
N ALA A 61 -3.05 -13.24 7.34
CA ALA A 61 -2.69 -13.73 8.66
C ALA A 61 -3.43 -13.03 9.82
N GLY A 62 -4.39 -12.13 9.52
CA GLY A 62 -5.11 -11.34 10.53
C GLY A 62 -4.24 -10.31 11.24
N ARG A 63 -3.15 -9.86 10.59
CA ARG A 63 -2.21 -8.87 11.13
C ARG A 63 -2.60 -7.46 10.66
N ASP A 64 -3.83 -7.06 10.98
CA ASP A 64 -4.46 -5.87 10.41
C ASP A 64 -3.72 -4.57 10.77
N GLU A 65 -3.16 -4.47 11.99
CA GLU A 65 -2.39 -3.31 12.42
C GLU A 65 -1.10 -3.14 11.60
N ASP A 66 -0.34 -4.24 11.41
CA ASP A 66 0.88 -4.24 10.62
C ASP A 66 0.60 -4.00 9.14
N CYS A 67 -0.45 -4.64 8.61
CA CYS A 67 -0.90 -4.42 7.25
C CYS A 67 -1.28 -2.95 7.03
N GLY A 68 -2.08 -2.37 7.94
CA GLY A 68 -2.46 -0.97 7.89
C GLY A 68 -1.27 -0.02 8.00
N LEU A 69 -0.26 -0.34 8.82
CA LEU A 69 0.98 0.42 8.91
C LEU A 69 1.75 0.41 7.59
N LEU A 70 1.95 -0.78 7.02
CA LEU A 70 2.63 -0.96 5.74
C LEU A 70 1.92 -0.19 4.61
N LEU A 71 0.58 -0.29 4.53
CA LEU A 71 -0.21 0.41 3.52
C LEU A 71 -0.10 1.94 3.64
N ARG A 72 -0.07 2.47 4.87
CA ARG A 72 0.14 3.92 5.09
C ARG A 72 1.55 4.37 4.70
N GLN A 73 2.57 3.52 4.80
CA GLN A 73 3.92 3.85 4.32
C GLN A 73 3.98 3.88 2.78
N GLY A 74 3.18 3.05 2.11
CA GLY A 74 3.07 3.00 0.65
C GLY A 74 2.58 4.31 -0.01
N VAL A 75 2.06 5.27 0.75
CA VAL A 75 1.62 6.58 0.20
C VAL A 75 2.78 7.46 -0.26
N ALA A 76 4.01 7.17 0.18
CA ALA A 76 5.21 7.90 -0.24
C ALA A 76 5.64 7.57 -1.69
N ARG A 77 5.05 6.54 -2.29
CA ARG A 77 5.37 6.07 -3.64
C ARG A 77 4.78 7.00 -4.71
N PRO A 78 5.39 7.06 -5.92
CA PRO A 78 4.78 7.73 -7.06
C PRO A 78 3.38 7.18 -7.38
N ALA A 79 2.48 8.02 -7.92
CA ALA A 79 1.11 7.64 -8.22
C ALA A 79 1.01 6.41 -9.15
N ALA A 80 1.92 6.30 -10.13
CA ALA A 80 2.00 5.13 -11.01
C ALA A 80 2.30 3.83 -10.25
N GLU A 81 3.25 3.86 -9.31
CA GLU A 81 3.56 2.70 -8.48
C GLU A 81 2.42 2.33 -7.51
N VAL A 82 1.71 3.34 -6.99
CA VAL A 82 0.50 3.10 -6.19
C VAL A 82 -0.56 2.40 -7.03
N ALA A 83 -0.76 2.83 -8.29
CA ALA A 83 -1.70 2.18 -9.20
C ALA A 83 -1.32 0.72 -9.49
N GLU A 84 -0.03 0.44 -9.71
CA GLU A 84 0.47 -0.93 -9.88
C GLU A 84 0.25 -1.79 -8.64
N ALA A 85 0.51 -1.25 -7.45
CA ALA A 85 0.28 -1.96 -6.19
C ALA A 85 -1.21 -2.26 -5.96
N VAL A 86 -2.09 -1.31 -6.29
CA VAL A 86 -3.55 -1.50 -6.26
C VAL A 86 -3.99 -2.62 -7.19
N LEU A 87 -3.50 -2.64 -8.43
CA LEU A 87 -3.83 -3.70 -9.39
C LEU A 87 -3.31 -5.07 -8.95
N ALA A 88 -2.13 -5.12 -8.32
CA ALA A 88 -1.59 -6.34 -7.75
C ALA A 88 -2.43 -6.86 -6.56
N LEU A 89 -2.92 -5.97 -5.70
CA LEU A 89 -3.84 -6.31 -4.61
C LEU A 89 -5.19 -6.78 -5.14
N ASP A 90 -5.80 -6.04 -6.08
CA ASP A 90 -7.06 -6.42 -6.75
C ASP A 90 -6.94 -7.79 -7.42
N GLY A 91 -5.88 -8.03 -8.19
CA GLY A 91 -5.61 -9.32 -8.82
C GLY A 91 -5.41 -10.48 -7.84
N ALA A 92 -5.08 -10.18 -6.58
CA ALA A 92 -4.96 -11.16 -5.50
C ALA A 92 -6.24 -11.30 -4.64
N GLY A 93 -7.35 -10.65 -5.02
CA GLY A 93 -8.60 -10.64 -4.26
C GLY A 93 -8.51 -9.84 -2.95
N ARG A 94 -7.60 -8.87 -2.89
CA ARG A 94 -7.33 -7.99 -1.72
C ARG A 94 -7.89 -6.58 -1.95
N GLU A 95 -9.14 -6.51 -2.38
CA GLU A 95 -9.83 -5.26 -2.70
C GLU A 95 -9.95 -4.32 -1.48
N GLY A 96 -10.06 -4.88 -0.27
CA GLY A 96 -10.08 -4.11 0.97
C GLY A 96 -8.75 -3.39 1.21
N GLU A 97 -7.63 -4.09 1.05
CA GLU A 97 -6.29 -3.54 1.18
C GLU A 97 -5.99 -2.53 0.06
N ALA A 98 -6.45 -2.79 -1.16
CA ALA A 98 -6.36 -1.86 -2.29
C ALA A 98 -7.05 -0.53 -1.96
N ARG A 99 -8.28 -0.58 -1.43
CA ARG A 99 -9.01 0.62 -0.98
C ARG A 99 -8.34 1.29 0.20
N ALA A 100 -7.79 0.53 1.15
CA ALA A 100 -7.08 1.09 2.30
C ALA A 100 -5.83 1.88 1.88
N LEU A 101 -5.06 1.38 0.90
CA LEU A 101 -3.94 2.11 0.31
C LEU A 101 -4.38 3.41 -0.36
N LEU A 102 -5.41 3.34 -1.21
CA LEU A 102 -5.95 4.50 -1.91
C LEU A 102 -6.52 5.53 -0.94
N GLY A 103 -7.26 5.08 0.08
CA GLY A 103 -7.82 5.96 1.11
C GLY A 103 -6.71 6.65 1.91
N ALA A 104 -5.62 5.96 2.22
CA ALA A 104 -4.45 6.57 2.85
C ALA A 104 -3.80 7.61 1.92
N PHE A 105 -3.67 7.32 0.63
CA PHE A 105 -3.12 8.25 -0.36
C PHE A 105 -3.98 9.51 -0.51
N VAL A 106 -5.29 9.36 -0.69
CA VAL A 106 -6.26 10.47 -0.83
C VAL A 106 -6.29 11.38 0.41
N ARG A 107 -6.09 10.81 1.62
CA ARG A 107 -6.03 11.62 2.85
C ARG A 107 -4.84 12.56 2.90
N VAL A 108 -3.70 12.16 2.34
CA VAL A 108 -2.41 12.85 2.53
C VAL A 108 -1.97 13.64 1.30
N ARG A 109 -2.31 13.20 0.10
CA ARG A 109 -1.88 13.79 -1.17
C ARG A 109 -2.94 14.75 -1.71
N THR A 110 -2.54 15.60 -2.64
CA THR A 110 -3.48 16.53 -3.28
C THR A 110 -4.47 15.77 -4.19
N PRO A 111 -5.66 16.33 -4.46
CA PRO A 111 -6.59 15.73 -5.41
C PRO A 111 -5.98 15.51 -6.80
N GLN A 112 -5.09 16.41 -7.23
CA GLN A 112 -4.39 16.32 -8.51
C GLN A 112 -3.42 15.13 -8.54
N GLU A 113 -2.59 14.96 -7.51
CA GLU A 113 -1.70 13.80 -7.38
C GLU A 113 -2.49 12.49 -7.25
N ALA A 114 -3.66 12.51 -6.60
CA ALA A 114 -4.54 11.36 -6.53
C ALA A 114 -5.16 11.02 -7.90
N ALA A 115 -5.51 12.02 -8.71
CA ALA A 115 -6.03 11.82 -10.06
C ALA A 115 -4.99 11.17 -11.00
N GLU A 116 -3.70 11.38 -10.79
CA GLU A 116 -2.63 10.72 -11.57
C GLU A 116 -2.68 9.18 -11.46
N ILE A 117 -3.21 8.64 -10.37
CA ILE A 117 -3.39 7.18 -10.18
C ILE A 117 -4.28 6.59 -11.27
N ALA A 118 -5.24 7.36 -11.83
CA ALA A 118 -6.08 6.90 -12.92
C ALA A 118 -5.30 6.57 -14.20
N GLY A 119 -4.06 7.06 -14.33
CA GLY A 119 -3.13 6.68 -15.40
C GLY A 119 -2.76 5.18 -15.38
N GLY A 120 -2.96 4.49 -14.26
CA GLY A 120 -2.79 3.03 -14.16
C GLY A 120 -3.89 2.21 -14.84
N GLY A 121 -4.90 2.86 -15.42
CA GLY A 121 -5.92 2.24 -16.26
C GLY A 121 -7.31 2.16 -15.61
N THR A 122 -8.29 1.79 -16.43
CA THR A 122 -9.72 1.82 -16.09
C THR A 122 -10.09 0.90 -14.93
N ARG A 123 -9.29 -0.12 -14.63
CA ARG A 123 -9.50 -1.02 -13.49
C ARG A 123 -9.24 -0.34 -12.13
N VAL A 124 -8.38 0.66 -12.07
CA VAL A 124 -8.05 1.35 -10.80
C VAL A 124 -9.13 2.36 -10.40
N LEU A 125 -9.80 2.95 -11.40
CA LEU A 125 -10.73 4.06 -11.20
C LEU A 125 -11.90 3.73 -10.23
N PRO A 126 -12.58 2.57 -10.30
CA PRO A 126 -13.62 2.23 -9.34
C PRO A 126 -13.11 2.16 -7.89
N HIS A 127 -11.92 1.60 -7.67
CA HIS A 127 -11.32 1.53 -6.32
C HIS A 127 -10.94 2.92 -5.82
N LEU A 128 -10.43 3.79 -6.69
CA LEU A 128 -10.04 5.15 -6.34
C LEU A 128 -11.25 6.00 -5.94
N LEU A 129 -12.34 5.94 -6.70
CA LEU A 129 -13.59 6.62 -6.38
C LEU A 129 -14.22 6.09 -5.09
N ALA A 130 -14.25 4.76 -4.91
CA ALA A 130 -14.77 4.13 -3.70
C ALA A 130 -13.95 4.55 -2.46
N ALA A 131 -12.62 4.53 -2.56
CA ALA A 131 -11.74 4.93 -1.47
C ALA A 131 -11.90 6.42 -1.12
N ALA A 132 -12.03 7.32 -2.10
CA ALA A 132 -12.25 8.74 -1.83
C ALA A 132 -13.58 8.99 -1.12
N ARG A 133 -14.65 8.30 -1.56
CA ARG A 133 -15.97 8.34 -0.90
C ARG A 133 -15.92 7.87 0.55
N GLU A 134 -15.15 6.82 0.82
CA GLU A 134 -14.94 6.30 2.19
C GLU A 134 -14.13 7.25 3.07
N VAL A 135 -13.32 8.13 2.48
CA VAL A 135 -12.61 9.17 3.23
C VAL A 135 -13.58 10.28 3.64
N SER A 136 -14.22 10.92 2.66
CA SER A 136 -15.33 11.86 2.88
C SER A 136 -16.01 12.22 1.56
N VAL A 137 -17.21 12.80 1.65
CA VAL A 137 -17.93 13.31 0.47
C VAL A 137 -17.12 14.41 -0.20
N GLU A 138 -16.51 15.32 0.55
CA GLU A 138 -15.67 16.41 0.02
C GLU A 138 -14.47 15.86 -0.77
N ARG A 139 -13.82 14.81 -0.26
CA ARG A 139 -12.69 14.17 -0.96
C ARG A 139 -13.11 13.48 -2.24
N GLU A 140 -14.31 12.88 -2.28
CA GLU A 140 -14.87 12.35 -3.52
C GLU A 140 -15.09 13.46 -4.55
N TRP A 141 -15.69 14.58 -4.16
CA TRP A 141 -15.92 15.71 -5.08
C TRP A 141 -14.62 16.32 -5.60
N ASP A 142 -13.64 16.55 -4.73
CA ASP A 142 -12.34 17.11 -5.10
C ASP A 142 -11.61 16.19 -6.10
N LEU A 143 -11.64 14.88 -5.85
CA LEU A 143 -11.04 13.90 -6.75
C LEU A 143 -11.75 13.87 -8.10
N VAL A 144 -13.09 13.81 -8.11
CA VAL A 144 -13.89 13.83 -9.33
C VAL A 144 -13.60 15.08 -10.15
N HIS A 145 -13.47 16.24 -9.49
CA HIS A 145 -13.08 17.47 -10.16
C HIS A 145 -11.68 17.37 -10.77
N ALA A 146 -10.69 16.89 -10.02
CA ALA A 146 -9.32 16.72 -10.51
C ALA A 146 -9.23 15.74 -11.70
N LEU A 147 -9.98 14.63 -11.67
CA LEU A 147 -10.06 13.67 -12.77
C LEU A 147 -10.63 14.28 -14.05
N ARG A 148 -11.66 15.14 -13.93
CA ARG A 148 -12.22 15.87 -15.08
C ARG A 148 -11.22 16.88 -15.65
N VAL A 149 -10.51 17.60 -14.80
CA VAL A 149 -9.45 18.53 -15.22
C VAL A 149 -8.32 17.79 -15.93
N ALA A 150 -7.98 16.58 -15.47
CA ALA A 150 -6.99 15.70 -16.09
C ALA A 150 -7.50 15.00 -17.38
N GLY A 151 -8.76 15.18 -17.75
CA GLY A 151 -9.35 14.58 -18.96
C GLY A 151 -9.59 13.07 -18.87
N VAL A 152 -9.70 12.52 -17.65
CA VAL A 152 -10.00 11.09 -17.46
C VAL A 152 -11.43 10.80 -17.92
N PRO A 153 -11.64 9.88 -18.89
CA PRO A 153 -12.97 9.61 -19.42
C PRO A 153 -13.84 8.86 -18.40
N GLY A 154 -15.14 9.20 -18.35
CA GLY A 154 -16.13 8.48 -17.54
C GLY A 154 -16.28 8.92 -16.09
N VAL A 155 -15.86 10.15 -15.75
CA VAL A 155 -15.93 10.75 -14.40
C VAL A 155 -16.80 12.01 -14.33
#